data_AF-A0A1J4WFC2-F1
#
_entry.id   AF-A0A1J4WFC2-F1
#
_cell.length_a   1.000
_cell.length_b   1.000
_cell.length_c   1.000
_cell.angle_alpha   90.00
_cell.angle_beta   90.00
_cell.angle_gamma   90.00
#
_symmetry.space_group_name_H-M   'P 1'
#
loop_
_entity.id
_entity.type
_entity.pdbx_description
1 polymer ?
#
loop_
_entity_poly.entity_id
_entity_poly.type
_entity_poly.pdbx_seq_one_letter_code
_entity_poly.pdbx_strand_id
1 'polypeptide(L)'
;MRFIIRILANSLAIYLAAYFIPDVTVKGGWKIFLICGLVLSLINIIIKPILKLISLPLIIITLGFFSLVINILTIWLLTKFVSQLSITGLVALVLTTILVSIVNWIVSFLFKKTPQNST
;
A
#
# COMPACT_ATOMS: atom_id res chain seq x y z
N MET A 1 -17.54 1.21 -5.40
CA MET A 1 -17.20 -0.20 -5.10
C MET A 1 -15.69 -0.46 -5.03
N ARG A 2 -14.90 -0.13 -6.07
CA ARG A 2 -13.43 -0.39 -6.06
C ARG A 2 -12.67 0.31 -4.92
N PHE A 3 -13.14 1.47 -4.46
CA PHE A 3 -12.49 2.20 -3.36
C PHE A 3 -12.63 1.49 -2.00
N ILE A 4 -13.83 1.02 -1.65
CA ILE A 4 -14.07 0.29 -0.40
C ILE A 4 -13.25 -0.99 -0.35
N ILE A 5 -13.19 -1.73 -1.46
CA ILE A 5 -12.36 -2.94 -1.58
C ILE A 5 -10.87 -2.61 -1.38
N ARG A 6 -10.38 -1.48 -1.93
CA ARG A 6 -9.00 -1.02 -1.71
C ARG A 6 -8.73 -0.67 -0.25
N ILE A 7 -9.67 -0.02 0.43
CA ILE A 7 -9.54 0.29 1.85
C ILE A 7 -9.40 -1.01 2.66
N LEU A 8 -10.29 -1.97 2.42
CA LEU A 8 -10.26 -3.26 3.11
C LEU A 8 -8.98 -4.05 2.80
N ALA A 9 -8.53 -4.06 1.54
CA ALA A 9 -7.30 -4.71 1.12
C ALA A 9 -6.06 -4.09 1.79
N ASN A 10 -5.98 -2.75 1.79
CA ASN A 10 -4.88 -2.03 2.43
C ASN A 10 -4.90 -2.23 3.95
N SER A 11 -6.08 -2.21 4.56
CA SER A 11 -6.27 -2.47 5.99
C SER A 11 -5.77 -3.87 6.37
N LEU A 12 -6.21 -4.89 5.61
CA LEU A 12 -5.77 -6.27 5.79
C LEU A 12 -4.27 -6.42 5.57
N ALA A 13 -3.70 -5.74 4.57
CA ALA A 13 -2.27 -5.78 4.32
C ALA A 13 -1.44 -5.23 5.49
N ILE A 14 -1.86 -4.12 6.10
CA ILE A 14 -1.17 -3.55 7.27
C ILE A 14 -1.34 -4.45 8.50
N TYR A 15 -2.51 -5.07 8.65
CA TYR A 15 -2.74 -6.08 9.71
C TYR A 15 -1.77 -7.26 9.57
N LEU A 16 -1.66 -7.82 8.37
CA LEU A 16 -0.72 -8.91 8.10
C LEU A 16 0.74 -8.44 8.27
N ALA A 17 1.07 -7.22 7.86
CA ALA A 17 2.41 -6.66 8.05
C ALA A 17 2.78 -6.58 9.53
N ALA A 18 1.87 -6.07 10.37
CA ALA A 18 2.06 -6.00 11.82
C ALA A 18 2.18 -7.38 12.49
N TYR A 19 1.63 -8.43 11.88
CA TYR A 19 1.72 -9.80 12.39
C TYR A 19 3.00 -10.52 11.97
N PHE A 20 3.40 -10.41 10.69
CA PHE A 20 4.53 -11.15 10.14
C PHE A 20 5.87 -10.43 10.23
N ILE A 21 5.88 -9.10 10.37
CA ILE A 21 7.11 -8.30 10.34
C ILE A 21 7.37 -7.73 11.74
N PRO A 22 8.46 -8.15 12.42
CA PRO A 22 8.71 -7.80 13.83
C PRO A 22 8.88 -6.30 14.08
N ASP A 23 9.30 -5.54 13.05
CA ASP A 23 9.54 -4.10 13.13
C ASP A 23 8.31 -3.24 12.75
N VAL A 24 7.13 -3.86 12.56
CA VAL A 24 5.88 -3.16 12.26
C VAL A 24 4.99 -3.19 13.50
N THR A 25 4.90 -2.06 14.20
CA THR A 25 4.09 -1.93 15.42
C THR A 25 2.85 -1.08 15.17
N VAL A 26 1.69 -1.59 15.60
CA VAL A 26 0.42 -0.85 15.58
C VAL A 26 -0.15 -0.75 16.98
N LYS A 27 -0.41 0.47 17.45
CA LYS A 27 -0.95 0.77 18.79
C LYS A 27 -2.44 1.13 18.71
N GLY A 28 -3.22 0.77 19.72
CA GLY A 28 -4.62 1.24 19.89
C GLY A 28 -5.72 0.31 19.35
N GLY A 29 -5.38 -0.93 18.97
CA GLY A 29 -6.36 -1.97 18.61
C GLY A 29 -6.82 -1.98 17.15
N TRP A 30 -7.87 -2.76 16.87
CA TRP A 30 -8.27 -3.13 15.51
C TRP A 30 -8.72 -1.94 14.63
N LYS A 31 -9.22 -0.85 15.25
CA LYS A 31 -9.69 0.35 14.55
C LYS A 31 -8.57 1.05 13.77
N ILE A 32 -7.32 0.97 14.24
CA ILE A 32 -6.19 1.63 13.58
C ILE A 32 -5.91 0.98 12.23
N PHE A 33 -6.09 -0.33 12.08
CA PHE A 33 -5.90 -0.96 10.77
C PHE A 33 -6.88 -0.41 9.72
N LEU A 34 -8.13 -0.11 10.11
CA LEU A 34 -9.10 0.52 9.21
C LEU A 34 -8.68 1.95 8.84
N ILE A 35 -8.20 2.72 9.82
CA ILE A 35 -7.68 4.07 9.60
C ILE A 35 -6.46 4.03 8.67
N CYS A 36 -5.51 3.11 8.90
CA CYS A 36 -4.37 2.88 8.01
C CYS A 36 -4.82 2.56 6.59
N GLY A 37 -5.79 1.65 6.43
CA GLY A 37 -6.33 1.29 5.12
C GLY A 37 -7.00 2.48 4.40
N LEU A 38 -7.70 3.33 5.14
CA LEU A 38 -8.34 4.54 4.63
C LEU A 38 -7.29 5.56 4.17
N VAL A 39 -6.36 5.90 5.06
CA VAL A 39 -5.29 6.87 4.77
C VAL A 39 -4.42 6.39 3.62
N LEU A 40 -4.01 5.11 3.61
CA LEU A 40 -3.19 4.57 2.52
C LEU A 40 -3.93 4.59 1.18
N SER A 41 -5.23 4.31 1.18
CA SER A 41 -6.05 4.41 -0.02
C SER A 41 -6.15 5.84 -0.53
N LEU A 42 -6.23 6.82 0.37
CA LEU A 42 -6.26 8.25 0.02
C LEU A 42 -4.91 8.71 -0.56
N ILE A 43 -3.80 8.33 0.09
CA ILE A 43 -2.44 8.60 -0.39
C ILE A 43 -2.25 7.98 -1.79
N ASN A 44 -2.75 6.75 -2.02
CA ASN A 44 -2.66 6.09 -3.32
C ASN A 44 -3.45 6.79 -4.45
N ILE A 45 -4.50 7.54 -4.11
CA ILE A 45 -5.31 8.27 -5.10
C ILE A 45 -4.71 9.64 -5.38
N ILE A 46 -4.22 10.34 -4.36
CA ILE A 46 -3.79 11.74 -4.48
C ILE A 46 -2.28 11.84 -4.64
N ILE A 47 -1.52 11.23 -3.73
CA ILE A 47 -0.08 11.46 -3.60
C ILE A 47 0.72 10.59 -4.58
N LYS A 48 0.35 9.32 -4.72
CA LYS A 48 1.02 8.39 -5.64
C LYS A 48 1.08 8.86 -7.10
N PRO A 49 0.02 9.42 -7.74
CA PRO A 49 0.14 9.91 -9.11
C PRO A 49 1.08 11.11 -9.23
N ILE A 50 1.12 12.00 -8.22
CA ILE A 50 2.03 13.14 -8.19
C ILE A 50 3.48 12.67 -8.11
N LEU A 51 3.79 11.75 -7.17
CA LEU A 51 5.12 11.12 -7.07
C LEU A 51 5.52 10.45 -8.37
N LYS A 52 4.61 9.69 -8.99
CA LYS A 52 4.86 9.01 -10.27
C LYS A 52 5.11 9.98 -11.41
N LEU A 53 4.40 11.10 -11.47
CA LEU A 53 4.55 12.10 -12.53
C LEU A 53 5.93 12.76 -12.45
N ILE A 54 6.34 13.19 -11.25
CA ILE A 54 7.65 13.81 -11.01
C ILE A 54 8.77 12.79 -11.26
N SER A 55 8.53 11.54 -10.86
CA SER A 55 9.52 10.47 -10.96
C SER A 55 9.50 9.75 -12.31
N LEU A 56 8.58 10.10 -13.22
CA LEU A 56 8.38 9.44 -14.51
C LEU A 56 9.67 9.30 -15.34
N PRO A 57 10.49 10.36 -15.55
CA PRO A 57 11.74 10.21 -16.29
C PRO A 57 12.68 9.21 -15.61
N LEU A 58 12.75 9.23 -14.28
CA LEU A 58 13.59 8.34 -13.50
C LEU A 58 13.07 6.90 -13.51
N ILE A 59 11.74 6.70 -13.49
CA ILE A 59 11.10 5.39 -13.66
C ILE A 59 11.49 4.78 -15.00
N ILE A 60 11.50 5.57 -16.08
CA ILE A 60 11.88 5.08 -17.42
C ILE A 60 13.36 4.71 -17.45
N ILE A 61 14.24 5.57 -16.94
CA ILE A 61 15.70 5.33 -16.89
C ILE A 61 16.03 4.07 -16.07
N THR A 62 15.29 3.85 -14.98
CA THR A 62 15.49 2.71 -14.07
C THR A 62 14.65 1.48 -14.43
N LEU A 63 14.05 1.43 -15.64
CA LEU A 63 13.21 0.33 -16.13
C LEU A 63 12.06 -0.06 -15.18
N GLY A 64 11.52 0.91 -14.45
CA GLY A 64 10.45 0.69 -13.49
C GLY A 64 10.91 0.39 -12.06
N PHE A 65 12.21 0.21 -11.79
CA PHE A 65 12.71 -0.04 -10.44
C PHE A 65 12.36 1.08 -9.46
N PHE A 66 12.40 2.34 -9.92
CA PHE A 66 12.02 3.48 -9.09
C PHE A 66 10.54 3.46 -8.64
N SER A 67 9.67 2.68 -9.30
CA SER A 67 8.29 2.49 -8.84
C SER A 67 8.19 1.81 -7.47
N LEU A 68 9.17 0.94 -7.15
CA LEU A 68 9.30 0.31 -5.83
C LEU A 68 9.60 1.37 -4.77
N VAL A 69 10.54 2.27 -5.06
CA VAL A 69 10.88 3.41 -4.18
C VAL A 69 9.65 4.26 -3.90
N ILE A 70 8.84 4.59 -4.92
CA ILE A 70 7.59 5.33 -4.73
C ILE A 70 6.64 4.58 -3.81
N ASN A 71 6.45 3.27 -4.01
CA ASN A 71 5.58 2.47 -3.15
C ASN A 71 6.07 2.48 -1.68
N ILE A 72 7.38 2.36 -1.45
CA ILE A 72 7.99 2.48 -0.11
C ILE A 72 7.72 3.86 0.48
N LEU A 73 7.97 4.93 -0.29
CA LEU A 73 7.68 6.30 0.14
C LEU A 73 6.21 6.48 0.52
N THR A 74 5.31 5.79 -0.18
CA THR A 74 3.88 5.83 0.12
C THR A 74 3.57 5.21 1.49
N ILE A 75 4.20 4.07 1.82
CA ILE A 75 4.07 3.41 3.13
C ILE A 75 4.76 4.21 4.23
N TRP A 76 5.94 4.75 3.95
CA TRP A 76 6.63 5.63 4.89
C TRP A 76 5.80 6.88 5.19
N LEU A 77 5.14 7.45 4.18
CA LEU A 77 4.26 8.59 4.38
C LEU A 77 3.03 8.22 5.23
N LEU A 78 2.49 7.01 5.06
CA LEU A 78 1.42 6.50 5.92
C LEU A 78 1.82 6.51 7.41
N THR A 79 3.05 6.12 7.76
CA THR A 79 3.52 6.16 9.16
C THR A 79 3.63 7.58 9.72
N LYS A 80 3.77 8.59 8.85
CA LYS A 80 3.72 10.01 9.24
C LYS A 80 2.30 10.50 9.49
N PHE A 81 1.33 10.01 8.74
CA PHE A 81 -0.08 10.38 8.92
C PHE A 81 -0.75 9.63 10.07
N VAL A 82 -0.33 8.40 10.36
CA VAL A 82 -0.89 7.56 11.43
C VAL A 82 0.16 7.35 12.51
N SER A 83 0.13 8.19 13.54
CA SER A 83 1.10 8.13 14.66
C SER A 83 1.05 6.80 15.43
N GLN A 84 -0.05 6.07 15.31
CA GLN A 84 -0.23 4.76 15.91
C GLN A 84 0.41 3.62 15.11
N LEU A 85 0.84 3.86 13.87
CA LEU A 85 1.58 2.91 13.04
C LEU A 85 3.06 3.34 13.01
N SER A 86 3.92 2.49 13.56
CA SER A 86 5.37 2.68 13.52
C SER A 86 6.01 1.53 12.75
N ILE A 87 6.85 1.87 11.77
CA ILE A 87 7.63 0.90 11.02
C ILE A 87 9.10 1.30 11.17
N THR A 88 9.88 0.47 11.84
CA THR A 88 11.27 0.77 12.16
C THR A 88 12.20 0.10 11.16
N GLY A 89 13.09 0.88 10.53
CA GLY A 89 14.07 0.35 9.60
C GLY A 89 13.59 0.20 8.15
N LEU A 90 14.57 0.24 7.24
CA LEU A 90 14.32 0.20 5.79
C LEU A 90 13.80 -1.17 5.36
N VAL A 91 14.34 -2.25 5.93
CA VAL A 91 13.94 -3.63 5.60
C VAL A 91 12.46 -3.85 5.90
N ALA A 92 11.99 -3.40 7.06
CA ALA A 92 10.58 -3.50 7.46
C ALA A 92 9.65 -2.73 6.51
N LEU A 93 10.05 -1.54 6.07
CA LEU A 93 9.31 -0.75 5.08
C LEU A 93 9.26 -1.45 3.72
N VAL A 94 10.37 -2.03 3.26
CA VAL A 94 10.44 -2.80 2.01
C VAL A 94 9.52 -4.01 2.09
N LEU A 95 9.63 -4.82 3.14
CA LEU A 95 8.81 -6.02 3.34
C LEU A 95 7.31 -5.66 3.44
N THR A 96 6.97 -4.61 4.16
CA THR A 96 5.59 -4.11 4.25
C THR A 96 5.08 -3.70 2.88
N THR A 97 5.90 -3.00 2.10
CA THR A 97 5.54 -2.54 0.75
C THR A 97 5.29 -3.71 -0.20
N ILE A 98 6.13 -4.74 -0.12
CA ILE A 98 5.98 -5.97 -0.90
C ILE A 98 4.69 -6.68 -0.50
N LEU A 99 4.45 -6.86 0.80
CA LEU A 99 3.25 -7.51 1.31
C LEU A 99 1.97 -6.77 0.89
N VAL A 100 1.93 -5.44 1.01
CA VAL A 100 0.81 -4.60 0.54
C VAL A 100 0.59 -4.76 -0.95
N SER A 101 1.67 -4.84 -1.74
CA SER A 101 1.56 -5.03 -3.19
C SER A 101 0.99 -6.41 -3.55
N ILE A 102 1.40 -7.46 -2.84
CA ILE A 102 0.89 -8.83 -3.02
C ILE A 102 -0.59 -8.90 -2.64
N VAL A 103 -0.98 -8.37 -1.48
CA VAL A 103 -2.39 -8.38 -1.04
C VAL A 103 -3.27 -7.63 -2.04
N ASN A 104 -2.84 -6.44 -2.48
CA ASN A 104 -3.58 -5.68 -3.48
C ASN A 104 -3.67 -6.40 -4.84
N TRP A 105 -2.63 -7.14 -5.23
CA TRP A 105 -2.63 -7.95 -6.45
C TRP A 105 -3.62 -9.12 -6.35
N ILE A 106 -3.60 -9.88 -5.25
CA ILE A 106 -4.54 -10.97 -4.98
C ILE A 106 -5.98 -10.45 -4.98
N VAL A 107 -6.24 -9.37 -4.25
CA VAL A 107 -7.57 -8.73 -4.23
C VAL A 107 -7.96 -8.30 -5.65
N SER A 108 -7.08 -7.63 -6.37
CA SER A 108 -7.38 -7.23 -7.75
C SER A 108 -7.65 -8.42 -8.67
N PHE A 109 -7.01 -9.56 -8.44
CA PHE A 109 -7.25 -10.79 -9.20
C PHE A 109 -8.63 -11.37 -8.90
N LEU A 110 -8.99 -11.49 -7.62
CA LEU A 110 -10.29 -12.00 -7.18
C LEU A 110 -11.47 -11.13 -7.64
N PHE A 111 -11.29 -9.81 -7.65
CA PHE A 111 -12.34 -8.86 -8.05
C PHE A 111 -12.30 -8.46 -9.54
N LYS A 112 -11.33 -8.96 -10.32
CA LYS A 112 -11.33 -8.79 -11.79
C LYS A 112 -12.37 -9.74 -12.38
N LYS A 113 -13.63 -9.28 -12.39
CA LYS A 113 -14.74 -9.94 -13.09
C LYS A 113 -14.31 -10.25 -14.53
N THR A 114 -14.38 -11.51 -14.92
CA THR A 114 -14.08 -12.03 -16.26
C THR A 114 -14.78 -11.16 -17.31
N PRO A 115 -14.13 -10.76 -18.42
CA PRO A 115 -14.82 -10.12 -19.52
C PRO A 115 -15.92 -11.07 -20.00
N GLN A 116 -17.17 -10.64 -19.83
CA GLN A 116 -18.31 -11.29 -20.44
C GLN A 116 -18.20 -11.00 -21.94
N ASN A 117 -17.54 -11.91 -22.66
CA ASN A 117 -17.70 -12.02 -24.11
C ASN A 117 -19.18 -12.35 -24.36
N SER A 118 -19.95 -11.33 -24.72
CA SER A 118 -21.18 -11.51 -25.49
C SER A 118 -20.90 -10.90 -26.86
N THR A 119 -20.61 -11.83 -27.77
CA THR A 119 -20.79 -11.77 -29.22
C THR A 119 -21.99 -10.95 -29.66
#